data_AF-A0A9Q9MGD5-F1
#
_entry.id   AF-A0A9Q9MGD5-F1
#
_cell.length_a   1.000
_cell.length_b   1.000
_cell.length_c   1.000
_cell.angle_alpha   90.00
_cell.angle_beta   90.00
_cell.angle_gamma   90.00
#
_symmetry.space_group_name_H-M   'P 1'
#
loop_
_entity.id
_entity.type
_entity.pdbx_description
1 polymer ?
#
loop_
_entity_poly.entity_id
_entity_poly.type
_entity_poly.pdbx_seq_one_letter_code
_entity_poly.pdbx_strand_id
1 'polypeptide(L)'
;MAAYSTGPFDSDTAQDLLERFAELTVAQRLEHLRLVFLGGPRDPGGPFEPVDPTEVIAGAALVALALPGGGRVRDTPQMEFDEEVAAAAVAGPDAGLVRLALDATRAVAADDAWFAGWLGAEDRAASRHTVAVIVDVLAGHVAAMSGRPGGAPGRAC
;
A
#
# COMPACT_ATOMS: atom_id res chain seq x y z
N MET A 1 20.28 -5.41 -18.41
CA MET A 1 20.06 -5.10 -16.98
C MET A 1 18.58 -5.32 -16.72
N ALA A 2 18.22 -6.32 -15.93
CA ALA A 2 16.87 -6.42 -15.39
C ALA A 2 16.86 -5.57 -14.12
N ALA A 3 16.18 -4.42 -14.18
CA ALA A 3 16.17 -3.40 -13.13
C ALA A 3 14.95 -3.51 -12.19
N TYR A 4 14.08 -4.49 -12.41
CA TYR A 4 12.86 -4.66 -11.63
C TYR A 4 12.97 -5.93 -10.83
N SER A 5 13.36 -5.78 -9.57
CA SER A 5 13.10 -6.80 -8.58
C SER A 5 11.58 -6.90 -8.32
N THR A 6 11.14 -8.01 -7.72
CA THR A 6 9.73 -8.45 -7.76
C THR A 6 8.92 -8.08 -6.54
N GLY A 7 9.59 -7.59 -5.50
CA GLY A 7 9.01 -7.16 -4.24
C GLY A 7 8.46 -5.74 -4.27
N PRO A 8 7.53 -5.43 -3.36
CA PRO A 8 6.90 -4.11 -3.26
C PRO A 8 7.87 -3.02 -2.75
N PHE A 9 9.04 -3.40 -2.24
CA PHE A 9 10.04 -2.49 -1.69
C PHE A 9 11.37 -2.47 -2.46
N ASP A 10 11.50 -3.24 -3.53
CA ASP A 10 12.82 -3.51 -4.12
C ASP A 10 13.27 -2.47 -5.17
N SER A 11 12.45 -1.46 -5.42
CA SER A 11 12.75 -0.36 -6.32
C SER A 11 13.31 0.85 -5.55
N ASP A 12 14.20 1.62 -6.17
CA ASP A 12 14.72 2.88 -5.61
C ASP A 12 13.59 3.81 -5.10
N THR A 13 12.50 3.96 -5.85
CA THR A 13 11.34 4.78 -5.43
C THR A 13 10.67 4.27 -4.16
N ALA A 14 10.61 2.95 -3.95
CA ALA A 14 10.06 2.36 -2.74
C ALA A 14 11.03 2.47 -1.56
N GLN A 15 12.33 2.35 -1.81
CA GLN A 15 13.38 2.59 -0.81
C GLN A 15 13.38 4.04 -0.34
N ASP A 16 13.30 5.01 -1.25
CA ASP A 16 13.14 6.44 -0.94
C ASP A 16 11.90 6.70 -0.05
N LEU A 17 10.80 5.97 -0.29
CA LEU A 17 9.60 6.04 0.53
C LEU A 17 9.86 5.51 1.96
N LEU A 18 10.55 4.37 2.10
CA LEU A 18 10.89 3.79 3.40
C LEU A 18 11.80 4.71 4.21
N GLU A 19 12.87 5.22 3.58
CA GLU A 19 13.81 6.17 4.18
C GLU A 19 13.08 7.42 4.68
N ARG A 20 12.24 8.02 3.82
CA ARG A 20 11.41 9.17 4.20
C ARG A 20 10.52 8.83 5.39
N PHE A 21 9.87 7.65 5.39
CA PHE A 21 8.96 7.29 6.47
C PHE A 21 9.69 7.09 7.78
N ALA A 22 10.92 6.57 7.78
CA ALA A 22 11.74 6.42 8.97
C ALA A 22 11.93 7.75 9.73
N GLU A 23 11.96 8.88 9.01
CA GLU A 23 12.11 10.22 9.59
C GLU A 23 10.78 10.89 10.00
N LEU A 24 9.65 10.40 9.51
CA LEU A 24 8.34 10.99 9.74
C LEU A 24 7.65 10.45 11.00
N THR A 25 6.87 11.31 11.66
CA THR A 25 5.90 10.86 12.68
C THR A 25 4.77 10.04 12.05
N VAL A 26 4.10 9.21 12.84
CA VAL A 26 2.96 8.39 12.37
C VAL A 26 1.90 9.25 11.66
N ALA A 27 1.55 10.42 12.19
CA ALA A 27 0.55 11.30 11.58
C ALA A 27 1.00 11.81 10.20
N GLN A 28 2.29 12.13 10.05
CA GLN A 28 2.86 12.57 8.77
C GLN A 28 2.92 11.42 7.76
N ARG A 29 3.27 10.19 8.19
CA ARG A 29 3.24 9.00 7.32
C ARG A 29 1.84 8.75 6.77
N LEU A 30 0.82 8.80 7.64
CA LEU A 30 -0.58 8.62 7.24
C LEU A 30 -1.02 9.68 6.23
N GLU A 31 -0.63 10.93 6.44
CA GLU A 31 -0.96 12.01 5.49
C GLU A 31 -0.22 11.87 4.16
N HIS A 32 1.06 11.51 4.19
CA HIS A 32 1.84 11.23 2.97
C HIS A 32 1.16 10.14 2.13
N LEU A 33 0.73 9.04 2.77
CA LEU A 33 0.01 7.98 2.06
C LEU A 33 -1.29 8.46 1.43
N ARG A 34 -2.05 9.35 2.09
CA ARG A 34 -3.25 9.94 1.48
C ARG A 34 -2.91 10.69 0.19
N LEU A 35 -1.84 11.49 0.22
CA LEU A 35 -1.40 12.24 -0.96
C LEU A 35 -0.96 11.32 -2.10
N VAL A 36 -0.19 10.27 -1.78
CA VAL A 36 0.21 9.22 -2.75
C VAL A 36 -1.01 8.59 -3.41
N PHE A 37 -1.99 8.14 -2.63
CA PHE A 37 -3.17 7.45 -3.18
C PHE A 37 -4.15 8.39 -3.91
N LEU A 38 -4.18 9.68 -3.57
CA LEU A 38 -5.02 10.67 -4.24
C LEU A 38 -4.36 11.25 -5.51
N GLY A 39 -3.05 11.02 -5.72
CA GLY A 39 -2.28 11.71 -6.76
C GLY A 39 -2.14 13.21 -6.49
N GLY A 40 -2.12 13.59 -5.21
CA GLY A 40 -2.00 14.99 -4.79
C GLY A 40 -0.59 15.55 -4.97
N PRO A 41 -0.42 16.88 -4.85
CA PRO A 41 0.89 17.50 -4.89
C PRO A 41 1.74 17.05 -3.69
N ARG A 42 2.98 16.63 -3.97
CA ARG A 42 3.94 16.14 -2.96
C ARG A 42 4.45 17.26 -2.04
N ASP A 43 4.40 18.51 -2.51
CA ASP A 43 4.72 19.73 -1.76
C ASP A 43 3.52 20.70 -1.69
N PRO A 44 3.36 21.49 -0.62
CA PRO A 44 2.33 22.52 -0.53
C PRO A 44 2.44 23.52 -1.69
N GLY A 45 1.51 23.46 -2.65
CA GLY A 45 1.48 24.33 -3.83
C GLY A 45 2.20 23.80 -5.07
N GLY A 46 2.71 22.56 -5.04
CA GLY A 46 3.28 21.88 -6.21
C GLY A 46 2.22 21.48 -7.26
N PRO A 47 2.64 21.10 -8.48
CA PRO A 47 1.74 20.55 -9.47
C PRO A 47 1.20 19.19 -9.03
N PHE A 48 0.02 18.83 -9.54
CA PHE A 48 -0.46 17.45 -9.48
C PHE A 48 0.44 16.59 -10.35
N GLU A 49 1.09 15.61 -9.75
CA GLU A 49 1.92 14.64 -10.45
C GLU A 49 1.12 13.36 -10.71
N PRO A 50 1.36 12.68 -11.85
CA PRO A 50 0.79 11.36 -12.05
C PRO A 50 1.24 10.44 -10.92
N VAL A 51 0.30 9.64 -10.43
CA VAL A 51 0.52 8.66 -9.38
C VAL A 51 1.59 7.66 -9.83
N ASP A 52 2.69 7.55 -9.09
CA ASP A 52 3.71 6.53 -9.34
C ASP A 52 3.17 5.17 -8.88
N PRO A 53 3.00 4.19 -9.79
CA PRO A 53 2.50 2.87 -9.42
C PRO A 53 3.32 2.18 -8.35
N THR A 54 4.64 2.39 -8.36
CA THR A 54 5.58 1.79 -7.42
C THR A 54 5.38 2.33 -6.01
N GLU A 55 5.26 3.65 -5.86
CA GLU A 55 4.99 4.30 -4.58
C GLU A 55 3.61 3.89 -4.03
N VAL A 56 2.61 3.71 -4.91
CA VAL A 56 1.29 3.18 -4.52
C VAL A 56 1.38 1.76 -3.99
N ILE A 57 2.08 0.85 -4.68
CA ILE A 57 2.18 -0.54 -4.23
C ILE A 57 2.96 -0.63 -2.91
N ALA A 58 4.09 0.09 -2.79
CA ALA A 58 4.86 0.16 -1.54
C ALA A 58 4.02 0.72 -0.38
N GLY A 59 3.35 1.85 -0.61
CA GLY A 59 2.47 2.47 0.39
C GLY A 59 1.29 1.57 0.78
N ALA A 60 0.68 0.89 -0.19
CA ALA A 60 -0.41 -0.04 0.06
C ALA A 60 0.05 -1.28 0.83
N ALA A 61 1.27 -1.77 0.56
CA ALA A 61 1.87 -2.84 1.34
C ALA A 61 2.07 -2.43 2.81
N LEU A 62 2.59 -1.22 3.08
CA LEU A 62 2.70 -0.68 4.45
C LEU A 62 1.35 -0.59 5.16
N VAL A 63 0.30 -0.12 4.47
CA VAL A 63 -1.06 -0.10 5.02
C VAL A 63 -1.55 -1.53 5.29
N ALA A 64 -1.40 -2.46 4.34
CA ALA A 64 -1.87 -3.84 4.49
C ALA A 64 -1.16 -4.57 5.63
N LEU A 65 0.14 -4.35 5.82
CA LEU A 65 0.93 -4.89 6.93
C LEU A 65 0.41 -4.46 8.30
N ALA A 66 -0.22 -3.27 8.39
CA ALA A 66 -0.82 -2.74 9.61
C ALA A 66 -2.22 -3.32 9.93
N LEU A 67 -2.82 -4.07 9.01
CA LEU A 67 -4.19 -4.58 9.14
C LEU A 67 -4.23 -6.05 9.60
N PRO A 68 -5.37 -6.51 10.16
CA PRO A 68 -5.63 -7.92 10.34
C PRO A 68 -5.48 -8.68 9.01
N GLY A 69 -4.63 -9.70 8.98
CA GLY A 69 -4.28 -10.45 7.77
C GLY A 69 -3.02 -9.95 7.05
N GLY A 70 -2.41 -8.85 7.49
CA GLY A 70 -1.17 -8.30 6.93
C GLY A 70 0.02 -9.26 6.94
N GLY A 71 0.02 -10.27 7.82
CA GLY A 71 0.99 -11.37 7.79
C GLY A 71 1.06 -12.08 6.44
N ARG A 72 -0.07 -12.19 5.71
CA ARG A 72 -0.09 -12.78 4.36
C ARG A 72 0.76 -12.00 3.36
N VAL A 73 0.85 -10.67 3.51
CA VAL A 73 1.74 -9.83 2.68
C VAL A 73 3.19 -10.09 3.07
N ARG A 74 3.48 -10.11 4.38
CA ARG A 74 4.80 -10.43 4.93
C ARG A 74 5.32 -11.80 4.45
N ASP A 75 4.43 -12.77 4.35
CA ASP A 75 4.78 -14.16 4.01
C ASP A 75 4.90 -14.39 2.48
N THR A 76 4.70 -13.36 1.64
CA THR A 76 4.94 -13.51 0.21
C THR A 76 6.43 -13.69 -0.09
N PRO A 77 6.82 -14.56 -1.03
CA PRO A 77 8.23 -14.82 -1.33
C PRO A 77 9.02 -13.59 -1.78
N GLN A 78 8.32 -12.59 -2.32
CA GLN A 78 8.89 -11.35 -2.84
C GLN A 78 9.01 -10.27 -1.75
N MET A 79 8.57 -10.55 -0.52
CA MET A 79 8.57 -9.58 0.56
C MET A 79 9.80 -9.78 1.45
N GLU A 80 10.77 -8.89 1.33
CA GLU A 80 11.88 -8.78 2.27
C GLU A 80 11.45 -7.84 3.41
N PHE A 81 11.01 -8.43 4.53
CA PHE A 81 10.65 -7.64 5.72
C PHE A 81 11.88 -7.48 6.62
N ASP A 82 12.50 -6.31 6.54
CA ASP A 82 13.70 -5.94 7.30
C ASP A 82 13.44 -4.81 8.31
N GLU A 83 14.54 -4.25 8.85
CA GLU A 83 14.48 -3.16 9.82
C GLU A 83 13.94 -1.85 9.22
N GLU A 84 14.13 -1.61 7.92
CA GLU A 84 13.68 -0.40 7.23
C GLU A 84 12.16 -0.43 7.02
N VAL A 85 11.63 -1.57 6.56
CA VAL A 85 10.18 -1.79 6.49
C VAL A 85 9.54 -1.69 7.87
N ALA A 86 10.19 -2.23 8.90
CA ALA A 86 9.72 -2.10 10.28
C ALA A 86 9.74 -0.64 10.77
N ALA A 87 10.78 0.12 10.45
CA ALA A 87 10.91 1.53 10.81
C ALA A 87 9.86 2.40 10.10
N ALA A 88 9.50 2.05 8.86
CA ALA A 88 8.47 2.71 8.06
C ALA A 88 7.04 2.28 8.42
N ALA A 89 6.85 1.38 9.40
CA ALA A 89 5.55 0.86 9.76
C ALA A 89 4.52 1.96 10.02
N VAL A 90 3.31 1.73 9.51
CA VAL A 90 2.17 2.61 9.67
C VAL A 90 1.29 2.05 10.78
N ALA A 91 0.91 2.87 11.76
CA ALA A 91 0.06 2.44 12.87
C ALA A 91 -1.33 3.09 12.77
N GLY A 92 -2.37 2.25 12.87
CA GLY A 92 -3.76 2.70 12.94
C GLY A 92 -4.28 3.45 11.70
N PRO A 93 -4.11 2.93 10.47
CA PRO A 93 -4.73 3.55 9.30
C PRO A 93 -6.26 3.58 9.47
N ASP A 94 -6.87 4.75 9.22
CA ASP A 94 -8.32 4.88 9.28
C ASP A 94 -9.02 4.25 8.07
N ALA A 95 -10.35 4.09 8.18
CA ALA A 95 -11.17 3.48 7.15
C ALA A 95 -11.09 4.18 5.78
N GLY A 96 -10.92 5.51 5.78
CA GLY A 96 -10.79 6.31 4.56
C GLY A 96 -9.46 6.02 3.87
N LEU A 97 -8.37 6.00 4.62
CA LEU A 97 -7.04 5.67 4.10
C LEU A 97 -6.99 4.25 3.52
N VAL A 98 -7.58 3.26 4.19
CA VAL A 98 -7.63 1.88 3.68
C VAL A 98 -8.41 1.79 2.37
N ARG A 99 -9.51 2.55 2.22
CA ARG A 99 -10.27 2.60 0.96
C ARG A 99 -9.48 3.27 -0.16
N LEU A 100 -8.81 4.38 0.14
CA LEU A 100 -7.94 5.05 -0.83
C LEU A 100 -6.81 4.12 -1.32
N ALA A 101 -6.14 3.42 -0.39
CA ALA A 101 -5.14 2.43 -0.73
C ALA A 101 -5.71 1.35 -1.66
N LEU A 102 -6.86 0.77 -1.32
CA LEU A 102 -7.51 -0.26 -2.13
C LEU A 102 -7.84 0.22 -3.55
N ASP A 103 -8.43 1.41 -3.67
CA ASP A 103 -8.86 1.96 -4.96
C ASP A 103 -7.63 2.29 -5.84
N ALA A 104 -6.60 2.90 -5.26
CA ALA A 104 -5.35 3.21 -5.96
C ALA A 104 -4.60 1.94 -6.41
N THR A 105 -4.46 0.94 -5.52
CA THR A 105 -3.82 -0.33 -5.86
C THR A 105 -4.57 -1.07 -6.96
N ARG A 106 -5.91 -1.04 -6.98
CA ARG A 106 -6.70 -1.64 -8.06
C ARG A 106 -6.53 -0.92 -9.38
N ALA A 107 -6.39 0.40 -9.37
CA ALA A 107 -6.12 1.17 -10.58
C ALA A 107 -4.76 0.76 -11.19
N VAL A 108 -3.72 0.65 -10.35
CA VAL A 108 -2.41 0.13 -10.78
C VAL A 108 -2.51 -1.31 -11.28
N ALA A 109 -3.23 -2.19 -10.56
CA ALA A 109 -3.36 -3.59 -10.91
C ALA A 109 -4.10 -3.83 -12.23
N ALA A 110 -4.99 -2.90 -12.63
CA ALA A 110 -5.72 -2.94 -13.89
C ALA A 110 -4.91 -2.44 -15.08
N ASP A 111 -3.82 -1.69 -14.83
CA ASP A 111 -2.92 -1.21 -15.88
C ASP A 111 -1.80 -2.21 -16.15
N ASP A 112 -1.93 -2.94 -17.25
CA ASP A 112 -0.92 -3.90 -17.70
C ASP A 112 0.41 -3.22 -18.09
N ALA A 113 0.44 -1.91 -18.34
CA ALA A 113 1.64 -1.20 -18.77
C ALA A 113 2.74 -1.21 -17.69
N TRP A 114 2.37 -1.08 -16.42
CA TRP A 114 3.33 -1.18 -15.32
C TRP A 114 3.92 -2.59 -15.27
N PHE A 115 3.08 -3.64 -15.30
CA PHE A 115 3.53 -5.04 -15.32
C PHE A 115 4.32 -5.43 -16.57
N ALA A 116 4.11 -4.75 -17.69
CA ALA A 116 4.88 -4.96 -18.92
C ALA A 116 6.34 -4.51 -18.78
N GLY A 117 6.67 -3.69 -17.77
CA GLY A 117 8.04 -3.26 -17.47
C GLY A 117 8.98 -4.39 -17.04
N TRP A 118 8.45 -5.51 -16.52
CA TRP A 118 9.25 -6.68 -16.16
C TRP A 118 9.66 -7.49 -17.39
N LEU A 119 10.96 -7.81 -17.46
CA LEU A 119 11.54 -8.61 -18.54
C LEU A 119 11.22 -10.10 -18.40
N GLY A 120 11.12 -10.63 -17.18
CA GLY A 120 10.80 -12.02 -16.88
C GLY A 120 9.30 -12.27 -16.72
N ALA A 121 8.78 -13.32 -17.35
CA ALA A 121 7.38 -13.72 -17.18
C ALA A 121 7.10 -14.23 -15.75
N GLU A 122 8.07 -14.91 -15.14
CA GLU A 122 8.01 -15.37 -13.76
C GLU A 122 8.01 -14.18 -12.78
N ASP A 123 8.91 -13.22 -12.99
CA ASP A 123 8.98 -11.99 -12.19
C ASP A 123 7.68 -11.18 -12.25
N ARG A 124 7.10 -11.08 -13.45
CA ARG A 124 5.80 -10.43 -13.65
C ARG A 124 4.68 -11.16 -12.91
N ALA A 125 4.66 -12.49 -12.98
CA ALA A 125 3.65 -13.30 -12.29
C ALA A 125 3.79 -13.20 -10.76
N ALA A 126 5.03 -13.19 -10.26
CA ALA A 126 5.37 -12.99 -8.86
C ALA A 126 4.88 -11.63 -8.36
N SER A 127 5.21 -10.54 -9.06
CA SER A 127 4.74 -9.19 -8.71
C SER A 127 3.21 -9.09 -8.71
N ARG A 128 2.53 -9.65 -9.72
CA ARG A 128 1.06 -9.72 -9.76
C ARG A 128 0.48 -10.48 -8.57
N HIS A 129 1.10 -11.58 -8.16
CA HIS A 129 0.66 -12.34 -7.00
C HIS A 129 0.75 -11.50 -5.73
N THR A 130 1.87 -10.82 -5.50
CA THR A 130 2.05 -9.93 -4.34
C THR A 130 1.00 -8.81 -4.31
N VAL A 131 0.78 -8.15 -5.45
CA VAL A 131 -0.26 -7.10 -5.58
C VAL A 131 -1.65 -7.66 -5.28
N ALA A 132 -1.96 -8.87 -5.78
CA ALA A 132 -3.24 -9.52 -5.48
C ALA A 132 -3.42 -9.79 -3.98
N VAL A 133 -2.36 -10.24 -3.28
CA VAL A 133 -2.40 -10.46 -1.83
C VAL A 133 -2.63 -9.15 -1.06
N ILE A 134 -1.99 -8.06 -1.47
CA ILE A 134 -2.21 -6.71 -0.90
C ILE A 134 -3.68 -6.29 -1.08
N VAL A 135 -4.21 -6.42 -2.31
CA VAL A 135 -5.61 -6.10 -2.62
C VAL A 135 -6.57 -6.93 -1.77
N ASP A 136 -6.31 -8.22 -1.60
CA ASP A 136 -7.14 -9.12 -0.78
C ASP A 136 -7.21 -8.67 0.69
N VAL A 137 -6.07 -8.30 1.28
CA VAL A 137 -6.01 -7.85 2.69
C VAL A 137 -6.78 -6.54 2.85
N LEU A 138 -6.56 -5.57 1.96
CA LEU A 138 -7.25 -4.28 1.97
C LEU A 138 -8.77 -4.46 1.76
N ALA A 139 -9.17 -5.26 0.78
CA ALA A 139 -10.58 -5.53 0.46
C ALA A 139 -11.28 -6.27 1.60
N GLY A 140 -10.63 -7.26 2.22
CA GLY A 140 -11.16 -7.97 3.38
C GLY A 140 -11.43 -7.03 4.56
N HIS A 141 -10.55 -6.06 4.79
CA HIS A 141 -10.75 -5.04 5.82
C HIS A 141 -11.92 -4.11 5.50
N VAL A 142 -12.01 -3.61 4.26
CA VAL A 142 -13.13 -2.75 3.81
C VAL A 142 -14.48 -3.46 3.92
N ALA A 143 -14.53 -4.75 3.56
CA ALA A 143 -15.73 -5.56 3.70
C ALA A 143 -16.13 -5.73 5.18
N ALA A 144 -15.17 -6.02 6.07
CA ALA A 144 -15.42 -6.15 7.50
C ALA A 144 -15.94 -4.86 8.15
N MET A 145 -15.48 -3.69 7.67
CA MET A 145 -16.01 -2.39 8.10
C MET A 145 -17.46 -2.16 7.65
N SER A 146 -17.78 -2.59 6.43
CA SER A 146 -19.13 -2.42 5.84
C SER A 146 -20.15 -3.41 6.42
N GLY A 147 -19.69 -4.55 6.94
CA GLY A 147 -20.51 -5.60 7.55
C GLY A 147 -20.83 -5.39 9.03
N ARG A 148 -20.35 -4.31 9.68
CA ARG A 148 -20.78 -3.97 11.05
C ARG A 148 -22.15 -3.29 10.99
N PRO A 149 -23.25 -3.91 11.46
CA PRO A 149 -24.48 -3.18 11.68
C PRO A 149 -24.22 -2.09 12.73
N GLY A 150 -24.58 -0.85 12.39
CA GLY A 150 -24.52 0.26 13.32
C GLY A 150 -25.21 -0.10 14.63
N GLY A 151 -24.50 0.12 15.75
CA GLY A 151 -25.06 -0.09 17.08
C GLY A 151 -26.37 0.68 17.22
N ALA A 152 -27.43 -0.03 17.57
CA ALA A 152 -28.62 0.62 18.10
C ALA A 152 -28.26 1.21 19.47
N PRO A 153 -28.53 2.50 19.73
CA PRO A 153 -28.43 3.05 21.06
C PRO A 153 -29.67 2.66 21.87
N GLY A 154 -29.43 2.00 23.01
CA GLY A 154 -30.31 2.05 24.18
C GLY A 154 -31.54 1.13 24.17
N ARG A 155 -31.68 0.37 25.26
CA ARG A 155 -32.60 0.78 26.32
C ARG A 155 -32.21 0.09 27.63
N ALA A 156 -31.97 0.92 28.63
CA ALA A 156 -32.08 0.54 30.02
C ALA A 156 -33.53 0.10 30.29
N CYS A 157 -33.69 -1.00 31.02
CA CYS A 157 -34.65 -1.21 32.11
C CYS A 157 -34.13 -2.38 32.94
#